data_AF-A0A942JCZ9-F1
#
_entry.id   AF-A0A942JCZ9-F1
#
_cell.length_a   1.000
_cell.length_b   1.000
_cell.length_c   1.000
_cell.angle_alpha   90.00
_cell.angle_beta   90.00
_cell.angle_gamma   90.00
#
_symmetry.space_group_name_H-M   'P 1'
#
loop_
_entity.id
_entity.type
_entity.pdbx_description
1 polymer ?
#
loop_
_entity_poly.entity_id
_entity_poly.type
_entity_poly.pdbx_seq_one_letter_code
_entity_poly.pdbx_strand_id
1 'polypeptide(L)'
;MSSHDEMAGVLDDIERLRTRVRADRRETSVPLLVLGTLALLSSVMANVAGGLLLAVPAVLSLFGLALYYQHRERRIGIGTAGKRWTTAGLGVLGVCVLVPGLAMLFLPPVAIVGIVVTVIGVRDRNRALIVGGSAAAVIAGLEQWYVISNRFWGLAKLVGAGPLTWWVTNAQQFVFGSLAGAFLATGVVALRQERRRA
;
A
#
# COMPACT_ATOMS: atom_id res chain seq x y z
N MET A 1 3.71 -49.94 16.34
CA MET A 1 4.06 -48.58 15.85
C MET A 1 5.07 -48.02 16.84
N SER A 2 6.27 -47.68 16.37
CA SER A 2 7.36 -47.28 17.27
C SER A 2 7.17 -45.84 17.71
N SER A 3 7.59 -45.49 18.93
CA SER A 3 7.53 -44.10 19.44
C SER A 3 8.30 -43.09 18.58
N HIS A 4 9.20 -43.57 17.71
CA HIS A 4 9.91 -42.76 16.73
C HIS A 4 9.02 -42.34 15.54
N ASP A 5 8.06 -43.18 15.13
CA ASP A 5 7.13 -42.87 14.04
C ASP A 5 6.11 -41.79 14.46
N GLU A 6 5.69 -41.81 15.73
CA GLU A 6 4.80 -40.78 16.29
C GLU A 6 5.51 -39.42 16.44
N MET A 7 6.78 -39.40 16.88
CA MET A 7 7.57 -38.16 16.96
C MET A 7 7.84 -37.53 15.59
N ALA A 8 8.10 -38.35 14.57
CA ALA A 8 8.27 -37.88 13.20
C ALA A 8 6.97 -37.24 12.65
N GLY A 9 5.81 -37.86 12.92
CA GLY A 9 4.51 -37.30 12.54
C GLY A 9 4.21 -35.95 13.20
N VAL A 10 4.49 -35.83 14.51
CA VAL A 10 4.28 -34.58 15.27
C VAL A 10 5.20 -33.45 14.78
N LEU A 11 6.46 -33.75 14.44
CA LEU A 11 7.39 -32.77 13.87
C LEU A 11 6.91 -32.26 12.52
N ASP A 12 6.42 -33.14 11.64
CA ASP A 12 5.94 -32.77 10.31
C ASP A 12 4.66 -31.92 10.40
N ASP A 13 3.78 -32.20 11.35
CA ASP A 13 2.59 -31.38 11.63
C ASP A 13 2.94 -30.00 12.20
N ILE A 14 3.95 -29.91 13.08
CA ILE A 14 4.47 -28.62 13.57
C ILE A 14 5.09 -27.80 12.43
N GLU A 15 5.84 -28.43 11.53
CA GLU A 15 6.42 -27.77 10.35
C GLU A 15 5.31 -27.24 9.43
N ARG A 16 4.26 -28.05 9.18
CA ARG A 16 3.08 -27.64 8.39
C ARG A 16 2.31 -26.48 9.04
N LEU A 17 2.09 -26.53 10.35
CA LEU A 17 1.48 -25.43 11.12
C LEU A 17 2.32 -24.16 11.06
N ARG A 18 3.65 -24.27 11.24
CA ARG A 18 4.57 -23.15 11.13
C ARG A 18 4.57 -22.52 9.75
N THR A 19 4.43 -23.35 8.71
CA THR A 19 4.37 -22.91 7.32
C THR A 19 3.05 -22.23 7.01
N ARG A 20 1.90 -22.75 7.49
CA ARG A 20 0.58 -22.11 7.38
C ARG A 20 0.52 -20.78 8.13
N VAL A 21 1.01 -20.72 9.37
CA VAL A 21 1.06 -19.46 10.16
C VAL A 21 1.99 -18.43 9.50
N ARG A 22 3.07 -18.86 8.83
CA ARG A 22 3.92 -17.96 8.02
C ARG A 22 3.25 -17.50 6.72
N ALA A 23 2.42 -18.34 6.10
CA ALA A 23 1.68 -18.01 4.89
C ALA A 23 0.57 -16.99 5.18
N ASP A 24 -0.19 -17.18 6.26
CA ASP A 24 -1.20 -16.22 6.73
C ASP A 24 -0.61 -14.87 7.09
N ARG A 25 0.67 -14.82 7.49
CA ARG A 25 1.40 -13.57 7.75
C ARG A 25 1.72 -12.75 6.49
N ARG A 26 1.51 -13.27 5.27
CA ARG A 26 1.88 -12.58 4.02
C ARG A 26 0.71 -12.07 3.18
N GLU A 27 -0.45 -11.80 3.78
CA GLU A 27 -1.52 -11.11 3.06
C GLU A 27 -1.04 -9.74 2.54
N THR A 28 -1.10 -9.56 1.23
CA THR A 28 -0.63 -8.36 0.50
C THR A 28 -1.75 -7.69 -0.30
N SER A 29 -2.85 -8.39 -0.53
CA SER A 29 -3.95 -7.91 -1.37
C SER A 29 -4.53 -6.58 -0.88
N VAL A 30 -4.89 -6.49 0.40
CA VAL A 30 -5.59 -5.33 0.96
C VAL A 30 -4.78 -4.04 0.87
N PRO A 31 -3.51 -3.97 1.32
CA PRO A 31 -2.72 -2.75 1.18
C PRO A 31 -2.50 -2.32 -0.28
N LEU A 32 -2.32 -3.27 -1.20
CA LEU A 32 -2.17 -2.97 -2.63
C LEU A 32 -3.47 -2.44 -3.23
N LEU A 33 -4.61 -3.04 -2.88
CA LEU A 33 -5.92 -2.54 -3.31
C LEU A 33 -6.19 -1.14 -2.78
N VAL A 34 -5.83 -0.84 -1.52
CA VAL A 34 -5.98 0.49 -0.93
C VAL A 34 -5.09 1.53 -1.63
N LEU A 35 -3.83 1.20 -1.92
CA LEU A 35 -2.97 2.08 -2.72
C LEU A 35 -3.54 2.31 -4.13
N GLY A 36 -4.04 1.25 -4.76
CA GLY A 36 -4.63 1.31 -6.09
C GLY A 36 -5.89 2.17 -6.16
N THR A 37 -6.82 2.00 -5.21
CA THR A 37 -8.04 2.82 -5.15
C THR A 37 -7.72 4.27 -4.84
N LEU A 38 -6.78 4.54 -3.94
CA LEU A 38 -6.38 5.90 -3.60
C LEU A 38 -5.69 6.60 -4.78
N ALA A 39 -4.84 5.89 -5.52
CA ALA A 39 -4.23 6.40 -6.74
C ALA A 39 -5.29 6.65 -7.84
N LEU A 40 -6.29 5.78 -7.95
CA LEU A 40 -7.39 5.96 -8.91
C LEU A 40 -8.19 7.23 -8.60
N LEU A 41 -8.61 7.38 -7.33
CA LEU A 41 -9.26 8.58 -6.83
C LEU A 41 -8.41 9.83 -7.09
N SER A 42 -7.10 9.75 -6.85
CA SER A 42 -6.17 10.85 -7.11
C SER A 42 -6.11 11.21 -8.60
N SER A 43 -6.16 10.22 -9.51
CA SER A 43 -6.17 10.47 -10.95
C SER A 43 -7.44 11.22 -11.40
N VAL A 44 -8.60 10.83 -10.89
CA VAL A 44 -9.90 11.42 -11.26
C VAL A 44 -10.03 12.83 -10.68
N MET A 45 -9.57 13.01 -9.45
CA MET A 45 -9.72 14.25 -8.69
C MET A 45 -8.61 15.28 -8.99
N ALA A 46 -7.52 14.91 -9.65
CA ALA A 46 -6.38 15.80 -9.92
C ALA A 46 -6.78 17.14 -10.54
N ASN A 47 -7.83 17.18 -11.37
CA ASN A 47 -8.30 18.39 -12.06
C ASN A 47 -9.51 19.07 -11.39
N VAL A 48 -10.16 18.41 -10.40
CA VAL A 48 -11.45 18.84 -9.85
C VAL A 48 -11.30 19.35 -8.41
N ALA A 49 -10.32 18.84 -7.68
CA ALA A 49 -10.23 18.99 -6.25
C ALA A 49 -8.81 19.35 -5.83
N GLY A 50 -8.64 20.46 -5.09
CA GLY A 50 -7.36 20.78 -4.47
C GLY A 50 -6.90 19.65 -3.53
N GLY A 51 -5.60 19.48 -3.33
CA GLY A 51 -5.00 18.35 -2.60
C GLY A 51 -5.59 18.08 -1.20
N LEU A 52 -6.24 19.08 -0.61
CA LEU A 52 -6.98 19.00 0.67
C LEU A 52 -8.20 18.07 0.62
N LEU A 53 -8.90 17.97 -0.51
CA LEU A 53 -10.04 17.04 -0.66
C LEU A 53 -9.59 15.58 -0.76
N LEU A 54 -8.38 15.33 -1.26
CA LEU A 54 -7.76 14.01 -1.28
C LEU A 54 -7.24 13.57 0.09
N ALA A 55 -7.24 14.46 1.08
CA ALA A 55 -6.90 14.14 2.45
C ALA A 55 -7.89 13.15 3.08
N VAL A 56 -9.19 13.38 2.85
CA VAL A 56 -10.26 12.56 3.42
C VAL A 56 -10.14 11.08 3.01
N PRO A 57 -10.06 10.72 1.71
CA PRO A 57 -9.91 9.33 1.32
C PRO A 57 -8.59 8.72 1.78
N ALA A 58 -7.51 9.50 1.91
CA ALA A 58 -6.24 9.00 2.45
C ALA A 58 -6.33 8.67 3.95
N VAL A 59 -6.93 9.54 4.76
CA VAL A 59 -7.16 9.28 6.18
C VAL A 59 -8.06 8.06 6.37
N LEU A 60 -9.16 7.97 5.59
CA LEU A 60 -10.05 6.81 5.61
C LEU A 60 -9.33 5.52 5.21
N SER A 61 -8.44 5.59 4.21
CA SER A 61 -7.62 4.45 3.77
C SER A 61 -6.69 3.96 4.87
N LEU A 62 -5.99 4.88 5.54
CA LEU A 62 -5.10 4.57 6.67
C LEU A 62 -5.88 3.99 7.85
N PHE A 63 -7.04 4.55 8.16
CA PHE A 63 -7.92 4.06 9.22
C PHE A 63 -8.45 2.65 8.90
N GLY A 64 -8.90 2.42 7.67
CA GLY A 64 -9.34 1.11 7.20
C GLY A 64 -8.21 0.07 7.26
N LEU A 65 -6.99 0.46 6.89
CA LEU A 65 -5.81 -0.40 6.99
C LEU A 65 -5.50 -0.74 8.45
N ALA A 66 -5.56 0.24 9.36
CA ALA A 66 -5.35 0.02 10.78
C ALA A 66 -6.39 -0.96 11.37
N LEU A 67 -7.68 -0.78 11.05
CA LEU A 67 -8.74 -1.69 11.47
C LEU A 67 -8.56 -3.10 10.89
N TYR A 68 -8.16 -3.21 9.63
CA TYR A 68 -7.88 -4.50 8.98
C TYR A 68 -6.80 -5.28 9.72
N TYR A 69 -5.66 -4.64 9.97
CA TYR A 69 -4.56 -5.27 10.71
C TYR A 69 -4.94 -5.60 12.15
N GLN A 70 -5.71 -4.74 12.82
CA GLN A 70 -6.23 -5.02 14.16
C GLN A 70 -7.14 -6.26 14.18
N HIS A 71 -8.06 -6.39 13.22
CA HIS A 71 -8.93 -7.57 13.11
C HIS A 71 -8.16 -8.84 12.77
N ARG A 72 -7.17 -8.74 11.88
CA ARG A 72 -6.32 -9.87 11.49
C ARG A 72 -5.53 -10.42 12.68
N GLU A 73 -4.92 -9.56 13.48
CA GLU A 73 -4.19 -10.00 14.68
C GLU A 73 -5.08 -10.70 15.71
N ARG A 74 -6.32 -10.22 15.88
CA ARG A 74 -7.33 -10.88 16.74
C ARG A 74 -7.66 -12.29 16.25
N ARG A 75 -7.75 -12.51 14.94
CA ARG A 75 -8.02 -13.83 14.35
C ARG A 75 -6.85 -14.80 14.46
N ILE A 76 -5.62 -14.31 14.38
CA ILE A 76 -4.40 -15.14 14.47
C ILE A 76 -4.13 -15.60 15.93
N GLY A 77 -4.90 -15.13 16.92
CA GLY A 77 -4.86 -15.67 18.28
C GLY A 77 -3.55 -15.38 19.02
N ILE A 78 -2.82 -14.32 18.65
CA ILE A 78 -1.59 -13.90 19.35
C ILE A 78 -1.99 -13.24 20.69
N GLY A 79 -2.38 -14.07 21.66
CA GLY A 79 -3.03 -13.73 22.94
C GLY A 79 -2.24 -12.85 23.92
N THR A 80 -1.07 -12.33 23.55
CA THR A 80 -0.26 -11.45 24.42
C THR A 80 0.32 -10.22 23.71
N ALA A 81 0.13 -10.06 22.39
CA ALA A 81 0.71 -8.95 21.61
C ALA A 81 -0.20 -7.71 21.49
N GLY A 82 -1.47 -7.80 21.92
CA GLY A 82 -2.48 -6.74 21.75
C GLY A 82 -2.15 -5.39 22.40
N LYS A 83 -1.26 -5.35 23.40
CA LYS A 83 -0.84 -4.11 24.09
C LYS A 83 0.30 -3.35 23.40
N ARG A 84 1.14 -4.00 22.59
CA ARG A 84 2.27 -3.34 21.90
C ARG A 84 1.88 -2.73 20.55
N TRP A 85 0.83 -3.25 19.92
CA TRP A 85 0.32 -2.71 18.66
C TRP A 85 -0.79 -1.69 18.82
N THR A 86 -1.53 -1.68 19.93
CA THR A 86 -2.43 -0.55 20.22
C THR A 86 -1.62 0.73 20.39
N THR A 87 -0.49 0.70 21.09
CA THR A 87 0.40 1.86 21.22
C THR A 87 1.19 2.18 19.96
N ALA A 88 1.72 1.19 19.22
CA ALA A 88 2.39 1.44 17.94
C ALA A 88 1.41 1.82 16.81
N GLY A 89 0.20 1.27 16.82
CA GLY A 89 -0.88 1.56 15.89
C GLY A 89 -1.54 2.90 16.17
N LEU A 90 -1.75 3.28 17.45
CA LEU A 90 -2.10 4.66 17.84
C LEU A 90 -0.94 5.63 17.62
N GLY A 91 0.31 5.18 17.74
CA GLY A 91 1.49 6.00 17.43
C GLY A 91 1.58 6.28 15.93
N VAL A 92 1.36 5.27 15.09
CA VAL A 92 1.31 5.42 13.63
C VAL A 92 0.06 6.18 13.21
N LEU A 93 -1.12 5.96 13.80
CA LEU A 93 -2.33 6.75 13.55
C LEU A 93 -2.17 8.19 14.04
N GLY A 94 -1.59 8.40 15.22
CA GLY A 94 -1.32 9.71 15.80
C GLY A 94 -0.33 10.49 14.95
N VAL A 95 0.75 9.85 14.50
CA VAL A 95 1.65 10.40 13.48
C VAL A 95 0.87 10.64 12.18
N CYS A 96 0.07 9.69 11.70
CA CYS A 96 -0.76 9.83 10.49
C CYS A 96 -2.00 10.71 10.64
N VAL A 97 -2.23 11.39 11.77
CA VAL A 97 -3.34 12.35 11.99
C VAL A 97 -2.77 13.72 12.37
N LEU A 98 -1.72 13.77 13.21
CA LEU A 98 -1.01 15.01 13.58
C LEU A 98 0.02 15.45 12.53
N VAL A 99 0.75 14.51 11.92
CA VAL A 99 1.71 14.82 10.86
C VAL A 99 1.04 15.20 9.54
N PRO A 100 -0.11 14.66 9.07
CA PRO A 100 -0.78 15.14 7.86
C PRO A 100 -1.07 16.63 7.85
N GLY A 101 -1.38 17.26 8.98
CA GLY A 101 -1.57 18.71 9.02
C GLY A 101 -0.34 19.47 8.51
N LEU A 102 0.86 18.95 8.77
CA LEU A 102 2.14 19.55 8.39
C LEU A 102 2.75 18.91 7.12
N ALA A 103 2.57 17.60 6.94
CA ALA A 103 3.09 16.80 5.85
C ALA A 103 2.19 16.83 4.61
N MET A 104 0.88 17.09 4.70
CA MET A 104 0.06 17.35 3.50
C MET A 104 0.45 18.67 2.82
N LEU A 105 1.18 19.54 3.52
CA LEU A 105 1.81 20.71 2.91
C LEU A 105 2.97 20.31 1.98
N PHE A 106 3.66 19.20 2.25
CA PHE A 106 4.93 18.83 1.59
C PHE A 106 4.89 17.51 0.81
N LEU A 107 3.93 16.63 1.07
CA LEU A 107 3.78 15.31 0.46
C LEU A 107 2.34 15.06 0.02
N PRO A 108 2.13 14.37 -1.11
CA PRO A 108 0.79 14.08 -1.58
C PRO A 108 0.22 12.91 -0.77
N PRO A 109 -1.11 12.82 -0.62
CA PRO A 109 -1.74 11.79 0.22
C PRO A 109 -1.36 10.36 -0.18
N VAL A 110 -1.21 10.09 -1.49
CA VAL A 110 -0.75 8.79 -2.01
C VAL A 110 0.65 8.45 -1.50
N ALA A 111 1.56 9.42 -1.38
CA ALA A 111 2.91 9.16 -0.89
C ALA A 111 2.92 8.82 0.60
N ILE A 112 2.08 9.49 1.39
CA ILE A 112 1.93 9.22 2.82
C ILE A 112 1.48 7.78 3.03
N VAL A 113 0.43 7.35 2.31
CA VAL A 113 -0.05 5.97 2.39
C VAL A 113 1.01 4.99 1.88
N GLY A 114 1.75 5.31 0.82
CA GLY A 114 2.88 4.53 0.33
C GLY A 114 3.96 4.30 1.38
N ILE A 115 4.33 5.34 2.14
CA ILE A 115 5.30 5.25 3.25
C ILE A 115 4.76 4.31 4.34
N VAL A 116 3.50 4.47 4.75
CA VAL A 116 2.89 3.60 5.76
C VAL A 116 2.89 2.14 5.32
N VAL A 117 2.48 1.86 4.08
CA VAL A 117 2.51 0.50 3.51
C VAL A 117 3.94 -0.04 3.46
N THR A 118 4.94 0.79 3.17
CA THR A 118 6.35 0.39 3.20
C THR A 118 6.80 0.00 4.59
N VAL A 119 6.47 0.82 5.61
CA VAL A 119 6.80 0.55 7.02
C VAL A 119 6.17 -0.75 7.49
N ILE A 120 4.90 -0.98 7.12
CA ILE A 120 4.20 -2.24 7.38
C ILE A 120 4.91 -3.40 6.66
N GLY A 121 5.29 -3.23 5.40
CA GLY A 121 6.06 -4.21 4.63
C GLY A 121 7.40 -4.57 5.28
N VAL A 122 8.14 -3.59 5.81
CA VAL A 122 9.40 -3.82 6.52
C VAL A 122 9.15 -4.63 7.79
N ARG A 123 8.12 -4.26 8.55
CA ARG A 123 7.74 -4.94 9.79
C ARG A 123 7.30 -6.39 9.56
N ASP A 124 6.52 -6.61 8.53
CA ASP A 124 6.01 -7.94 8.13
C ASP A 124 7.03 -8.73 7.28
N ARG A 125 8.21 -8.15 7.00
CA ARG A 125 9.25 -8.69 6.09
C ARG A 125 8.69 -9.09 4.73
N ASN A 126 7.73 -8.32 4.23
CA ASN A 126 7.03 -8.56 3.00
C ASN A 126 7.57 -7.67 1.87
N ARG A 127 8.44 -8.27 1.03
CA ARG A 127 9.11 -7.54 -0.06
C ARG A 127 8.13 -6.89 -1.04
N ALA A 128 6.97 -7.49 -1.30
CA ALA A 128 6.00 -6.93 -2.23
C ALA A 128 5.41 -5.61 -1.71
N LEU A 129 5.11 -5.53 -0.42
CA LEU A 129 4.62 -4.29 0.22
C LEU A 129 5.71 -3.23 0.32
N ILE A 130 6.96 -3.63 0.57
CA ILE A 130 8.10 -2.71 0.58
C ILE A 130 8.28 -2.09 -0.80
N VAL A 131 8.36 -2.90 -1.85
CA VAL A 131 8.54 -2.43 -3.22
C VAL A 131 7.33 -1.61 -3.68
N GLY A 132 6.12 -2.10 -3.44
CA GLY A 132 4.89 -1.40 -3.84
C GLY A 132 4.71 -0.07 -3.10
N GLY A 133 4.84 -0.06 -1.78
CA GLY A 133 4.73 1.14 -0.97
C GLY A 133 5.80 2.18 -1.32
N SER A 134 7.05 1.75 -1.51
CA SER A 134 8.16 2.65 -1.85
C SER A 134 8.00 3.23 -3.25
N ALA A 135 7.59 2.43 -4.24
CA ALA A 135 7.27 2.91 -5.57
C ALA A 135 6.14 3.94 -5.54
N ALA A 136 5.07 3.67 -4.80
CA ALA A 136 3.96 4.63 -4.62
C ALA A 136 4.45 5.94 -3.99
N ALA A 137 5.26 5.86 -2.93
CA ALA A 137 5.81 7.02 -2.23
C ALA A 137 6.69 7.89 -3.12
N VAL A 138 7.63 7.26 -3.85
CA VAL A 138 8.58 7.95 -4.72
C VAL A 138 7.87 8.55 -5.93
N ILE A 139 7.03 7.78 -6.62
CA ILE A 139 6.33 8.26 -7.83
C ILE A 139 5.39 9.41 -7.47
N ALA A 140 4.57 9.25 -6.43
CA ALA A 140 3.66 10.31 -6.01
C ALA A 140 4.43 11.55 -5.53
N GLY A 141 5.50 11.37 -4.74
CA GLY A 141 6.33 12.48 -4.26
C GLY A 141 7.00 13.25 -5.39
N LEU A 142 7.57 12.56 -6.39
CA LEU A 142 8.15 13.20 -7.58
C LEU A 142 7.11 13.95 -8.40
N GLU A 143 5.89 13.41 -8.49
CA GLU A 143 4.81 14.02 -9.25
C GLU A 143 4.25 15.27 -8.58
N GLN A 144 4.29 15.39 -7.25
CA GLN A 144 3.93 16.66 -6.58
C GLN A 144 4.81 17.83 -7.03
N TRP A 145 6.07 17.57 -7.36
CA TRP A 145 7.00 18.56 -7.89
C TRP A 145 7.01 18.60 -9.43
N TYR A 146 6.03 17.96 -10.08
CA TYR A 146 5.90 17.82 -11.52
C TYR A 146 7.15 17.27 -12.21
N VAL A 147 8.01 16.52 -11.52
CA VAL A 147 9.27 16.04 -12.10
C VAL A 147 8.99 15.08 -13.26
N ILE A 148 8.04 14.17 -13.10
CA ILE A 148 7.68 13.18 -14.12
C ILE A 148 6.92 13.88 -15.26
N SER A 149 5.89 14.66 -14.93
CA SER A 149 5.15 15.47 -15.92
C SER A 149 6.05 16.41 -16.75
N ASN A 150 7.06 17.05 -16.15
CA ASN A 150 8.01 17.91 -16.87
C ASN A 150 8.91 17.11 -17.82
N ARG A 151 9.26 15.86 -17.49
CA ARG A 151 10.03 14.98 -18.40
C ARG A 151 9.19 14.54 -19.59
N PHE A 152 7.91 14.26 -19.39
CA PHE A 152 6.97 14.02 -20.48
C PHE A 152 6.88 15.22 -21.43
N TRP A 153 6.92 16.44 -20.90
CA TRP A 153 6.94 17.65 -21.72
C TRP A 153 8.20 17.75 -22.60
N GLY A 154 9.36 17.41 -22.05
CA GLY A 154 10.61 17.35 -22.82
C GLY A 154 10.58 16.30 -23.93
N LEU A 155 10.03 15.12 -23.66
CA LEU A 155 9.88 14.05 -24.65
C LEU A 155 8.87 14.41 -25.75
N ALA A 156 7.73 15.00 -25.39
CA ALA A 156 6.73 15.44 -26.37
C ALA A 156 7.32 16.42 -27.39
N LYS A 157 8.09 17.40 -26.91
CA LYS A 157 8.82 18.35 -27.76
C LYS A 157 9.81 17.68 -28.71
N LEU A 158 10.52 16.64 -28.27
CA LEU A 158 11.51 15.94 -29.09
C LEU A 158 10.88 15.14 -30.24
N VAL A 159 9.68 14.60 -30.05
CA VAL A 159 8.99 13.78 -31.05
C VAL A 159 8.25 14.66 -32.09
N GLY A 160 8.34 15.99 -32.00
CA GLY A 160 7.63 16.90 -32.90
C GLY A 160 6.10 16.84 -32.75
N ALA A 161 5.61 16.06 -31.78
CA ALA A 161 4.30 16.24 -31.22
C ALA A 161 4.32 17.64 -30.63
N GLY A 162 3.60 18.59 -31.25
CA GLY A 162 3.49 19.96 -30.75
C GLY A 162 2.94 20.00 -29.32
N PRO A 163 2.41 21.15 -28.84
CA PRO A 163 1.67 21.14 -27.59
C PRO A 163 0.39 20.29 -27.80
N LEU A 164 0.50 18.97 -27.64
CA LEU A 164 -0.61 18.08 -27.31
C LEU A 164 -1.05 18.53 -25.92
N THR A 165 -1.76 19.66 -25.91
CA THR A 165 -2.22 20.38 -24.73
C THR A 165 -2.93 19.42 -23.80
N TRP A 166 -3.67 18.47 -24.35
CA TRP A 166 -4.37 17.42 -23.61
C TRP A 166 -3.44 16.41 -22.91
N TRP A 167 -2.36 15.93 -23.53
CA TRP A 167 -1.43 14.99 -22.87
C TRP A 167 -0.69 15.65 -21.72
N VAL A 168 -0.31 16.92 -21.90
CA VAL A 168 0.44 17.68 -20.89
C VAL A 168 -0.44 18.07 -19.72
N THR A 169 -1.67 18.52 -19.98
CA THR A 169 -2.64 18.86 -18.91
C THR A 169 -3.10 17.64 -18.12
N ASN A 170 -3.07 16.44 -18.70
CA ASN A 170 -3.52 15.20 -18.04
C ASN A 170 -2.37 14.24 -17.67
N ALA A 171 -1.11 14.67 -17.78
CA ALA A 171 0.05 13.83 -17.47
C ALA A 171 -0.03 13.24 -16.05
N GLN A 172 -0.46 14.05 -15.08
CA GLN A 172 -0.68 13.62 -13.70
C GLN A 172 -1.75 12.53 -13.60
N GLN A 173 -2.84 12.62 -14.37
CA GLN A 173 -3.88 11.59 -14.43
C GLN A 173 -3.35 10.29 -15.02
N PHE A 174 -2.50 10.36 -16.04
CA PHE A 174 -1.85 9.18 -16.62
C PHE A 174 -0.88 8.50 -15.63
N VAL A 175 -0.09 9.28 -14.91
CA VAL A 175 0.85 8.75 -13.90
C VAL A 175 0.07 8.07 -12.78
N PHE A 176 -0.90 8.74 -12.16
CA PHE A 176 -1.70 8.14 -11.09
C PHE A 176 -2.62 7.02 -11.58
N GLY A 177 -3.17 7.13 -12.79
CA GLY A 177 -4.02 6.12 -13.40
C GLY A 177 -3.27 4.83 -13.73
N SER A 178 -2.05 4.93 -14.26
CA SER A 178 -1.19 3.76 -14.51
C SER A 178 -0.74 3.10 -13.20
N LEU A 179 -0.38 3.91 -12.20
CA LEU A 179 -0.05 3.45 -10.86
C LEU A 179 -1.24 2.76 -10.17
N ALA A 180 -2.45 3.32 -10.31
CA ALA A 180 -3.69 2.72 -9.85
C ALA A 180 -3.94 1.36 -10.51
N GLY A 181 -3.85 1.30 -11.85
CA GLY A 181 -4.01 0.06 -12.60
C GLY A 181 -3.02 -1.02 -12.16
N ALA A 182 -1.75 -0.67 -11.98
CA ALA A 182 -0.72 -1.60 -11.51
C ALA A 182 -1.02 -2.15 -10.11
N PHE A 183 -1.39 -1.29 -9.15
CA PHE A 183 -1.68 -1.72 -7.78
C PHE A 183 -2.99 -2.48 -7.66
N LEU A 184 -4.04 -2.10 -8.40
CA LEU A 184 -5.29 -2.84 -8.45
C LEU A 184 -5.09 -4.22 -9.08
N ALA A 185 -4.40 -4.31 -10.22
CA ALA A 185 -4.14 -5.58 -10.88
C ALA A 185 -3.31 -6.52 -9.98
N THR A 186 -2.22 -6.01 -9.40
CA THR A 186 -1.38 -6.80 -8.48
C THR A 186 -2.13 -7.18 -7.20
N GLY A 187 -2.94 -6.27 -6.64
CA GLY A 187 -3.79 -6.54 -5.48
C GLY A 187 -4.85 -7.61 -5.74
N VAL A 188 -5.50 -7.59 -6.91
CA VAL A 188 -6.47 -8.63 -7.31
C VAL A 188 -5.79 -9.97 -7.54
N VAL A 189 -4.61 -9.99 -8.17
CA VAL A 189 -3.82 -11.22 -8.35
C VAL A 189 -3.42 -11.79 -6.99
N ALA A 190 -2.93 -10.96 -6.08
CA ALA A 190 -2.61 -11.37 -4.71
C ALA A 190 -3.85 -11.93 -3.99
N LEU A 191 -5.00 -11.26 -4.10
CA LEU A 191 -6.26 -11.72 -3.50
C LEU A 191 -6.67 -13.10 -4.02
N ARG A 192 -6.53 -13.33 -5.34
CA ARG A 192 -6.83 -14.64 -5.94
C ARG A 192 -5.87 -15.72 -5.45
N GLN A 193 -4.59 -15.39 -5.27
CA GLN A 193 -3.59 -16.35 -4.74
C GLN A 193 -3.85 -16.67 -3.27
N GLU A 194 -4.22 -15.68 -2.47
CA GLU A 194 -4.59 -15.85 -1.06
C GLU A 194 -5.82 -16.76 -0.92
N ARG A 195 -6.88 -16.52 -1.72
CA ARG A 195 -8.09 -17.36 -1.73
C ARG A 195 -7.86 -18.80 -2.19
N ARG A 196 -6.83 -19.06 -3.00
CA ARG A 196 -6.47 -20.43 -3.44
C ARG A 196 -5.67 -21.19 -2.38
N ARG A 197 -5.09 -20.48 -1.40
CA ARG A 197 -4.25 -21.04 -0.34
C ARG A 197 -4.99 -21.23 0.99
N ALA A 198 -6.08 -20.48 1.18
CA ALA A 198 -7.04 -20.63 2.28
C ALA A 198 -7.97 -21.83 2.03
#